data_AF-A0A1J5L448-F1
#
_entry.id   AF-A0A1J5L448-F1
#
_cell.length_a   1.000
_cell.length_b   1.000
_cell.length_c   1.000
_cell.angle_alpha   90.00
_cell.angle_beta   90.00
_cell.angle_gamma   90.00
#
_symmetry.space_group_name_H-M   'P 1'
#
loop_
_entity.id
_entity.type
_entity.pdbx_description
1 polymer ?
#
loop_
_entity_poly.entity_id
_entity_poly.type
_entity_poly.pdbx_seq_one_letter_code
_entity_poly.pdbx_strand_id
1 'polypeptide(L)'
;MSLSNLTFAQESASELFVDSEDFKEFEVFGDTLDSYRVYFTGENHNYLTFNSKLEWKLLRYLNQEQNVNHFLFEQSPAVGYLIEEAVNEKDKNCMSYLKSSFYKQFYYMFKQMRKYNDSLDAQNKIHIHGIDVERFPYFSVKALNFIVDSLDNSVVGGEVFEQIIALGTSSYKNGTVDDFYIENNGTFGFGELNPWASMNSIIDISMKYEDSLKVELADDSTVYFSIIKSLKVGQEWYQTEKKGDVRSPIIREDFMKDEFEIAYRSDDKGKFYGQFGRCHLHKDANAKKCYDHYMNSIANRIQEIDNTLSNKVLVIPVYYSTGLLKFDKEIIESLELEEKYLQEETAHIIDLAYKNGDHVIDGFYNSLPFIIVSNVKDEPFEELQFEWDEEIFEVHGSAYYGYRYFSGIKRLNSALAGVGANNFTNKFVAYNFALDFFQVGSMGYRTQFTYIPEINNGDRFDLKGWRFGMGQYYTLGNKWFTSAFGIDFTYGQMALTELTDNTVPNLIQSNSQNVIIYKNDVFSLDPNLELRLTFPIISFNFKAGYDLDISGKRWRLDGKMNEFTKTSFSAPYIQAGISLNYKRIE
;
A
#
# COMPACT_ATOMS: atom_id res chain seq x y z
N MET A 1 61.83 -28.81 8.54
CA MET A 1 60.65 -28.04 9.00
C MET A 1 60.26 -27.12 7.87
N SER A 2 59.20 -27.46 7.15
CA SER A 2 58.59 -26.60 6.12
C SER A 2 57.56 -25.74 6.84
N LEU A 3 57.77 -24.42 6.81
CA LEU A 3 56.77 -23.45 7.25
C LEU A 3 55.67 -23.44 6.19
N SER A 4 54.55 -24.08 6.50
CA SER A 4 53.30 -23.95 5.77
C SER A 4 52.86 -22.49 5.82
N ASN A 5 52.72 -21.87 4.65
CA ASN A 5 52.01 -20.60 4.49
C ASN A 5 50.54 -20.80 4.91
N LEU A 6 50.23 -20.50 6.17
CA LEU A 6 48.86 -20.21 6.60
C LEU A 6 48.47 -18.88 5.95
N THR A 7 47.83 -18.97 4.79
CA THR A 7 47.01 -17.87 4.28
C THR A 7 45.77 -17.83 5.15
N PHE A 8 45.69 -16.85 6.04
CA PHE A 8 44.42 -16.49 6.66
C PHE A 8 43.53 -15.98 5.53
N ALA A 9 42.59 -16.79 5.05
CA ALA A 9 41.52 -16.33 4.18
C ALA A 9 40.74 -15.28 4.97
N GLN A 10 40.77 -14.03 4.52
CA GLN A 10 40.07 -12.93 5.17
C GLN A 10 38.57 -13.06 4.89
N GLU A 11 37.75 -12.77 5.89
CA GLU A 11 36.30 -12.71 5.73
C GLU A 11 35.92 -11.69 4.64
N SER A 12 35.26 -12.17 3.59
CA SER A 12 34.73 -11.35 2.50
C SER A 12 33.24 -11.18 2.74
N ALA A 13 32.79 -9.95 2.95
CA ALA A 13 31.39 -9.65 3.17
C ALA A 13 31.08 -8.23 2.69
N SER A 14 29.81 -7.99 2.37
CA SER A 14 29.31 -6.68 1.96
C SER A 14 28.02 -6.35 2.69
N GLU A 15 27.89 -5.09 3.10
CA GLU A 15 26.65 -4.56 3.66
C GLU A 15 25.61 -4.44 2.53
N LEU A 16 24.41 -4.97 2.78
CA LEU A 16 23.31 -5.09 1.84
C LEU A 16 22.35 -3.91 2.00
N PHE A 17 22.31 -3.05 0.99
CA PHE A 17 21.42 -1.88 0.96
C PHE A 17 20.23 -2.15 0.04
N VAL A 18 19.19 -2.81 0.57
CA VAL A 18 18.03 -3.26 -0.23
C VAL A 18 17.25 -2.13 -0.92
N ASP A 19 17.39 -0.89 -0.45
CA ASP A 19 16.79 0.31 -1.05
C ASP A 19 17.68 1.02 -2.09
N SER A 20 18.96 0.64 -2.20
CA SER A 20 19.84 1.21 -3.23
C SER A 20 19.57 0.60 -4.61
N GLU A 21 19.73 1.42 -5.65
CA GLU A 21 19.61 1.03 -7.05
C GLU A 21 20.91 0.44 -7.64
N ASP A 22 22.06 0.59 -6.96
CA ASP A 22 23.32 -0.06 -7.35
C ASP A 22 23.45 -1.48 -6.78
N PHE A 23 24.42 -2.24 -7.30
CA PHE A 23 24.63 -3.66 -6.97
C PHE A 23 26.01 -3.96 -6.39
N LYS A 24 26.71 -2.96 -5.83
CA LYS A 24 28.08 -3.14 -5.36
C LYS A 24 28.19 -4.20 -4.27
N GLU A 25 27.15 -4.36 -3.45
CA GLU A 25 27.14 -5.37 -2.40
C GLU A 25 27.18 -6.80 -2.94
N PHE A 26 26.80 -7.03 -4.19
CA PHE A 26 26.81 -8.34 -4.83
C PHE A 26 28.16 -8.65 -5.48
N GLU A 27 29.13 -7.72 -5.51
CA GLU A 27 30.51 -8.00 -5.94
C GLU A 27 31.17 -9.09 -5.08
N VAL A 28 30.69 -9.30 -3.85
CA VAL A 28 31.11 -10.40 -2.96
C VAL A 28 30.94 -11.78 -3.59
N PHE A 29 30.00 -11.94 -4.52
CA PHE A 29 29.81 -13.22 -5.19
C PHE A 29 30.95 -13.56 -6.16
N GLY A 30 31.60 -12.55 -6.74
CA GLY A 30 32.61 -12.71 -7.80
C GLY A 30 32.13 -13.64 -8.93
N ASP A 31 33.04 -14.46 -9.46
CA ASP A 31 32.76 -15.41 -10.54
C ASP A 31 32.02 -16.68 -10.05
N THR A 32 31.66 -16.76 -8.76
CA THR A 32 31.06 -17.97 -8.16
C THR A 32 29.71 -18.30 -8.80
N LEU A 33 28.95 -17.27 -9.21
CA LEU A 33 27.59 -17.41 -9.75
C LEU A 33 27.55 -18.12 -11.11
N ASP A 34 28.62 -18.06 -11.90
CA ASP A 34 28.67 -18.62 -13.26
C ASP A 34 28.51 -20.14 -13.28
N SER A 35 28.83 -20.79 -12.17
CA SER A 35 28.74 -22.24 -12.03
C SER A 35 27.31 -22.75 -11.86
N TYR A 36 26.35 -21.87 -11.56
CA TYR A 36 24.97 -22.21 -11.22
C TYR A 36 23.96 -21.87 -12.32
N ARG A 37 22.80 -22.51 -12.24
CA ARG A 37 21.65 -22.30 -13.14
C ARG A 37 20.37 -21.95 -12.40
N VAL A 38 20.25 -22.39 -11.15
CA VAL A 38 19.11 -22.10 -10.29
C VAL A 38 19.65 -21.46 -9.02
N TYR A 39 19.08 -20.33 -8.64
CA TYR A 39 19.49 -19.53 -7.51
C TYR A 39 18.30 -19.43 -6.54
N PHE A 40 18.52 -19.72 -5.26
CA PHE A 40 17.50 -19.51 -4.24
C PHE A 40 18.03 -18.68 -3.08
N THR A 41 17.18 -17.79 -2.57
CA THR A 41 17.32 -17.21 -1.23
C THR A 41 16.29 -17.79 -0.29
N GLY A 42 16.73 -18.10 0.93
CA GLY A 42 15.88 -18.73 1.94
C GLY A 42 15.44 -17.75 3.01
N GLU A 43 14.16 -17.39 3.05
CA GLU A 43 13.65 -16.35 3.93
C GLU A 43 12.81 -16.88 5.10
N ASN A 44 12.39 -15.94 5.95
CA ASN A 44 11.33 -16.10 6.93
C ASN A 44 10.23 -15.08 6.65
N HIS A 45 9.02 -15.56 6.38
CA HIS A 45 7.84 -14.78 5.98
C HIS A 45 7.47 -13.60 6.91
N ASN A 46 7.99 -13.52 8.13
CA ASN A 46 7.75 -12.41 9.05
C ASN A 46 8.48 -11.10 8.67
N TYR A 47 9.44 -11.14 7.74
CA TYR A 47 10.27 -9.98 7.35
C TYR A 47 9.87 -9.41 6.00
N LEU A 48 8.57 -9.22 5.78
CA LEU A 48 7.97 -8.97 4.48
C LEU A 48 8.63 -7.82 3.68
N THR A 49 8.82 -6.64 4.29
CA THR A 49 9.45 -5.51 3.58
C THR A 49 10.89 -5.78 3.21
N PHE A 50 11.71 -6.29 4.12
CA PHE A 50 13.09 -6.63 3.81
C PHE A 50 13.16 -7.71 2.71
N ASN A 51 12.38 -8.78 2.87
CA ASN A 51 12.38 -9.93 1.96
C ASN A 51 11.94 -9.55 0.55
N SER A 52 10.85 -8.79 0.41
CA SER A 52 10.36 -8.35 -0.90
C SER A 52 11.36 -7.43 -1.62
N LYS A 53 12.03 -6.52 -0.89
CA LYS A 53 13.08 -5.66 -1.46
C LYS A 53 14.33 -6.44 -1.85
N LEU A 54 14.79 -7.36 -1.00
CA LEU A 54 15.91 -8.26 -1.31
C LEU A 54 15.60 -9.13 -2.53
N GLU A 55 14.42 -9.74 -2.57
CA GLU A 55 13.96 -10.58 -3.67
C GLU A 55 14.02 -9.83 -5.00
N TRP A 56 13.43 -8.63 -5.03
CA TRP A 56 13.46 -7.78 -6.19
C TRP A 56 14.87 -7.34 -6.60
N LYS A 57 15.67 -6.89 -5.63
CA LYS A 57 17.02 -6.39 -5.88
C LYS A 57 17.93 -7.48 -6.43
N LEU A 58 17.91 -8.67 -5.83
CA LEU A 58 18.73 -9.79 -6.27
C LEU A 58 18.26 -10.34 -7.62
N LEU A 59 16.94 -10.43 -7.86
CA LEU A 59 16.41 -10.83 -9.17
C LEU A 59 16.89 -9.89 -10.29
N ARG A 60 16.85 -8.57 -10.08
CA ARG A 60 17.36 -7.60 -11.06
C ARG A 60 18.85 -7.77 -11.32
N TYR A 61 19.65 -7.92 -10.27
CA TYR A 61 21.08 -8.16 -10.39
C TYR A 61 21.37 -9.43 -11.20
N LEU A 62 20.69 -10.54 -10.86
CA LEU A 62 20.87 -11.81 -11.56
C LEU A 62 20.37 -11.77 -13.02
N ASN A 63 19.34 -10.99 -13.33
CA ASN A 63 18.90 -10.76 -14.70
C ASN A 63 20.01 -10.05 -15.51
N GLN A 64 20.62 -9.00 -14.95
CA GLN A 64 21.65 -8.21 -15.64
C GLN A 64 22.99 -8.92 -15.78
N GLU A 65 23.45 -9.58 -14.72
CA GLU A 65 24.80 -10.13 -14.66
C GLU A 65 24.86 -11.62 -14.99
N GLN A 66 23.75 -12.35 -14.83
CA GLN A 66 23.73 -13.81 -14.94
C GLN A 66 22.71 -14.34 -15.97
N ASN A 67 21.97 -13.46 -16.66
CA ASN A 67 20.89 -13.82 -17.60
C ASN A 67 19.80 -14.69 -16.96
N VAL A 68 19.44 -14.37 -15.71
CA VAL A 68 18.29 -14.98 -15.05
C VAL A 68 17.01 -14.32 -15.56
N ASN A 69 16.24 -15.09 -16.34
CA ASN A 69 15.02 -14.61 -16.98
C ASN A 69 13.77 -15.32 -16.45
N HIS A 70 13.92 -16.28 -15.54
CA HIS A 70 12.80 -17.01 -14.95
C HIS A 70 12.75 -16.75 -13.44
N PHE A 71 11.65 -16.14 -13.00
CA PHE A 71 11.35 -15.94 -11.59
C PHE A 71 10.41 -17.04 -11.10
N LEU A 72 10.90 -17.84 -10.16
CA LEU A 72 10.15 -18.86 -9.44
C LEU A 72 9.52 -18.21 -8.21
N PHE A 73 8.21 -18.26 -8.10
CA PHE A 73 7.47 -17.69 -6.98
C PHE A 73 6.87 -18.81 -6.12
N GLU A 74 7.04 -18.73 -4.80
CA GLU A 74 6.46 -19.69 -3.82
C GLU A 74 4.95 -19.44 -3.64
N GLN A 75 4.22 -19.52 -4.76
CA GLN A 75 2.77 -19.44 -4.87
C GLN A 75 2.31 -20.35 -6.00
N SER A 76 1.00 -20.57 -6.09
CA SER A 76 0.42 -21.50 -7.07
C SER A 76 0.63 -21.09 -8.53
N PRO A 77 0.56 -22.03 -9.49
CA PRO A 77 0.53 -21.71 -10.92
C PRO A 77 -0.51 -20.65 -11.27
N ALA A 78 -1.66 -20.63 -10.57
CA ALA A 78 -2.69 -19.61 -10.78
C ALA A 78 -2.21 -18.21 -10.42
N VAL A 79 -1.49 -18.08 -9.29
CA VAL A 79 -0.89 -16.80 -8.89
C VAL A 79 0.21 -16.40 -9.88
N GLY A 80 1.06 -17.35 -10.28
CA GLY A 80 2.10 -17.12 -11.29
C GLY A 80 1.53 -16.57 -12.59
N TYR A 81 0.47 -17.20 -13.11
CA TYR A 81 -0.28 -16.75 -14.28
C TYR A 81 -0.81 -15.32 -14.12
N LEU A 82 -1.51 -15.03 -13.01
CA LEU A 82 -2.06 -13.69 -12.77
C LEU A 82 -0.98 -12.60 -12.71
N ILE A 83 0.21 -12.93 -12.21
CA ILE A 83 1.36 -12.01 -12.19
C ILE A 83 1.95 -11.87 -13.60
N GLU A 84 2.15 -12.95 -14.33
CA GLU A 84 2.63 -12.93 -15.72
C GLU A 84 1.73 -12.05 -16.60
N GLU A 85 0.42 -12.24 -16.53
CA GLU A 85 -0.57 -11.42 -17.24
C GLU A 85 -0.51 -9.94 -16.85
N ALA A 86 -0.32 -9.65 -15.56
CA ALA A 86 -0.25 -8.28 -15.06
C ALA A 86 1.06 -7.56 -15.44
N VAL A 87 2.17 -8.30 -15.51
CA VAL A 87 3.54 -7.81 -15.71
C VAL A 87 3.91 -7.77 -17.19
N ASN A 88 3.73 -8.87 -17.92
CA ASN A 88 4.17 -9.02 -19.31
C ASN A 88 3.07 -8.72 -20.33
N GLU A 89 1.85 -9.24 -20.13
CA GLU A 89 0.72 -9.02 -21.05
C GLU A 89 -0.07 -7.73 -20.75
N LYS A 90 0.28 -7.08 -19.63
CA LYS A 90 -0.20 -5.75 -19.24
C LYS A 90 -1.70 -5.69 -18.92
N ASP A 91 -2.31 -6.82 -18.57
CA ASP A 91 -3.72 -6.87 -18.21
C ASP A 91 -3.99 -6.04 -16.94
N LYS A 92 -4.91 -5.07 -17.09
CA LYS A 92 -5.24 -4.13 -16.01
C LYS A 92 -6.14 -4.75 -14.94
N ASN A 93 -6.95 -5.73 -15.31
CA ASN A 93 -7.83 -6.44 -14.38
C ASN A 93 -7.00 -7.36 -13.48
N CYS A 94 -6.00 -8.05 -14.02
CA CYS A 94 -5.03 -8.83 -13.24
C CYS A 94 -4.24 -7.93 -12.28
N MET A 95 -3.69 -6.81 -12.76
CA MET A 95 -3.00 -5.86 -11.89
C MET A 95 -3.90 -5.30 -10.78
N SER A 96 -5.16 -4.96 -11.10
CA SER A 96 -6.12 -4.49 -10.09
C SER A 96 -6.49 -5.58 -9.08
N TYR A 97 -6.54 -6.83 -9.52
CA TYR A 97 -6.85 -7.96 -8.66
C TYR A 97 -5.69 -8.28 -7.71
N LEU A 98 -4.45 -8.27 -8.21
CA LEU A 98 -3.24 -8.40 -7.39
C LEU A 98 -3.16 -7.28 -6.35
N LYS A 99 -3.55 -6.04 -6.72
CA LYS A 99 -3.71 -4.95 -5.77
C LYS A 99 -4.65 -5.35 -4.64
N SER A 100 -5.84 -5.88 -4.89
CA SER A 100 -6.74 -6.25 -3.78
C SER A 100 -6.29 -7.47 -2.95
N SER A 101 -5.42 -8.32 -3.47
CA SER A 101 -5.14 -9.65 -2.89
C SER A 101 -3.78 -9.78 -2.21
N PHE A 102 -2.79 -8.94 -2.53
CA PHE A 102 -1.43 -9.02 -1.98
C PHE A 102 -1.11 -7.85 -1.06
N TYR A 103 -0.23 -8.09 -0.08
CA TYR A 103 0.36 -7.01 0.70
C TYR A 103 1.05 -5.96 -0.20
N LYS A 104 1.08 -4.70 0.27
CA LYS A 104 1.60 -3.56 -0.50
C LYS A 104 3.01 -3.81 -1.05
N GLN A 105 3.85 -4.48 -0.28
CA GLN A 105 5.23 -4.82 -0.63
C GLN A 105 5.32 -5.66 -1.90
N PHE A 106 4.57 -6.77 -1.99
CA PHE A 106 4.53 -7.62 -3.18
C PHE A 106 3.88 -6.92 -4.36
N TYR A 107 2.80 -6.17 -4.14
CA TYR A 107 2.19 -5.38 -5.21
C TYR A 107 3.17 -4.34 -5.81
N TYR A 108 3.94 -3.66 -4.97
CA TYR A 108 4.97 -2.73 -5.42
C TYR A 108 6.08 -3.46 -6.19
N MET A 109 6.52 -4.62 -5.73
CA MET A 109 7.47 -5.48 -6.46
C MET A 109 6.94 -5.81 -7.86
N PHE A 110 5.69 -6.27 -8.00
CA PHE A 110 5.11 -6.59 -9.32
C PHE A 110 5.01 -5.36 -10.22
N LYS A 111 4.67 -4.18 -9.66
CA LYS A 111 4.70 -2.92 -10.41
C LYS A 111 6.11 -2.54 -10.88
N GLN A 112 7.12 -2.75 -10.05
CA GLN A 112 8.52 -2.49 -10.42
C GLN A 112 9.00 -3.48 -11.49
N MET A 113 8.65 -4.76 -11.35
CA MET A 113 8.94 -5.80 -12.34
C MET A 113 8.34 -5.47 -13.70
N ARG A 114 7.08 -5.02 -13.76
CA ARG A 114 6.45 -4.53 -15.00
C ARG A 114 7.23 -3.39 -15.65
N LYS A 115 7.60 -2.37 -14.86
CA LYS A 115 8.37 -1.22 -15.38
C LYS A 115 9.75 -1.64 -15.88
N TYR A 116 10.36 -2.62 -15.22
CA TYR A 116 11.67 -3.14 -15.59
C TYR A 116 11.59 -3.97 -16.88
N ASN A 117 10.64 -4.89 -16.99
CA ASN A 117 10.40 -5.67 -18.22
C ASN A 117 10.03 -4.76 -19.42
N ASP A 118 9.38 -3.62 -19.18
CA ASP A 118 9.13 -2.60 -20.20
C ASP A 118 10.41 -1.93 -20.73
N SER A 119 11.51 -1.99 -19.98
CA SER A 119 12.82 -1.47 -20.37
C SER A 119 13.74 -2.50 -21.04
N LEU A 120 13.34 -3.77 -21.06
CA LEU A 120 14.14 -4.89 -21.58
C LEU A 120 13.68 -5.34 -22.97
N ASP A 121 14.61 -5.89 -23.73
CA ASP A 121 14.30 -6.63 -24.95
C ASP A 121 13.50 -7.91 -24.61
N ALA A 122 12.67 -8.36 -25.54
CA ALA A 122 11.76 -9.50 -25.33
C ALA A 122 12.46 -10.75 -24.77
N GLN A 123 13.67 -11.06 -25.26
CA GLN A 123 14.45 -12.23 -24.83
C GLN A 123 15.05 -12.12 -23.43
N ASN A 124 15.09 -10.92 -22.84
CA ASN A 124 15.68 -10.64 -21.53
C ASN A 124 14.62 -10.43 -20.44
N LYS A 125 13.34 -10.38 -20.82
CA LYS A 125 12.25 -10.18 -19.87
C LYS A 125 12.22 -11.29 -18.83
N ILE A 126 11.81 -10.90 -17.62
CA ILE A 126 11.57 -11.85 -16.55
C ILE A 126 10.19 -12.47 -16.76
N HIS A 127 10.13 -13.80 -16.84
CA HIS A 127 8.93 -14.62 -16.86
C HIS A 127 8.65 -15.20 -15.49
N ILE A 128 7.39 -15.15 -15.06
CA ILE A 128 6.97 -15.53 -13.71
C ILE A 128 6.35 -16.94 -13.71
N HIS A 129 6.81 -17.77 -12.79
CA HIS A 129 6.37 -19.16 -12.64
C HIS A 129 5.94 -19.39 -11.19
N GLY A 130 4.65 -19.60 -10.96
CA GLY A 130 4.15 -20.07 -9.67
C GLY A 130 4.30 -21.58 -9.61
N ILE A 131 5.09 -22.09 -8.67
CA ILE A 131 5.40 -23.53 -8.61
C ILE A 131 4.83 -24.23 -7.38
N ASP A 132 4.26 -23.51 -6.41
CA ASP A 132 3.74 -24.10 -5.18
C ASP A 132 2.32 -24.69 -5.35
N VAL A 133 1.86 -25.47 -4.37
CA VAL A 133 0.48 -25.97 -4.36
C VAL A 133 -0.53 -24.84 -4.16
N GLU A 134 -1.76 -25.00 -4.67
CA GLU A 134 -2.82 -24.02 -4.46
C GLU A 134 -3.32 -24.07 -3.02
N ARG A 135 -2.91 -23.07 -2.24
CA ARG A 135 -3.32 -22.87 -0.85
C ARG A 135 -4.62 -22.08 -0.74
N PHE A 136 -4.95 -21.29 -1.76
CA PHE A 136 -6.01 -20.28 -1.76
C PHE A 136 -6.82 -20.38 -3.06
N PRO A 137 -7.81 -21.30 -3.14
CA PRO A 137 -8.48 -21.68 -4.39
C PRO A 137 -9.15 -20.54 -5.15
N TYR A 138 -9.47 -19.43 -4.49
CA TYR A 138 -10.02 -18.25 -5.14
C TYR A 138 -9.07 -17.66 -6.20
N PHE A 139 -7.75 -17.81 -6.07
CA PHE A 139 -6.79 -17.42 -7.11
C PHE A 139 -6.95 -18.29 -8.35
N SER A 140 -7.01 -19.61 -8.17
CA SER A 140 -7.27 -20.57 -9.23
C SER A 140 -8.61 -20.34 -9.92
N VAL A 141 -9.70 -20.09 -9.18
CA VAL A 141 -10.99 -19.74 -9.77
C VAL A 141 -10.88 -18.47 -10.63
N LYS A 142 -10.14 -17.46 -10.15
CA LYS A 142 -9.94 -16.21 -10.89
C LYS A 142 -9.11 -16.41 -12.16
N ALA A 143 -7.99 -17.12 -12.07
CA ALA A 143 -7.10 -17.40 -13.19
C ALA A 143 -7.79 -18.26 -14.26
N LEU A 144 -8.44 -19.36 -13.86
CA LEU A 144 -9.20 -20.20 -14.77
C LEU A 144 -10.31 -19.43 -15.48
N ASN A 145 -11.03 -18.55 -14.78
CA ASN A 145 -12.06 -17.72 -15.39
C ASN A 145 -11.47 -16.79 -16.46
N PHE A 146 -10.31 -16.17 -16.21
CA PHE A 146 -9.61 -15.40 -17.23
C PHE A 146 -9.22 -16.22 -18.45
N ILE A 147 -8.67 -17.42 -18.24
CA ILE A 147 -8.22 -18.30 -19.34
C ILE A 147 -9.39 -18.72 -20.23
N VAL A 148 -10.57 -18.96 -19.67
CA VAL A 148 -11.68 -19.61 -20.39
C VAL A 148 -12.81 -18.67 -20.82
N ASP A 149 -12.74 -17.37 -20.51
CA ASP A 149 -13.86 -16.43 -20.65
C ASP A 149 -14.42 -16.28 -22.08
N SER A 150 -13.61 -16.63 -23.07
CA SER A 150 -13.86 -16.43 -24.49
C SER A 150 -13.71 -17.70 -25.35
N LEU A 151 -13.45 -18.85 -24.71
CA LEU A 151 -13.26 -20.14 -25.38
C LEU A 151 -14.58 -20.77 -25.86
N ASP A 152 -14.52 -21.56 -26.93
CA ASP A 152 -15.68 -22.29 -27.43
C ASP A 152 -16.08 -23.42 -26.46
N ASN A 153 -17.27 -23.31 -25.87
CA ASN A 153 -17.81 -24.30 -24.95
C ASN A 153 -18.58 -25.44 -25.64
N SER A 154 -18.72 -25.40 -26.97
CA SER A 154 -19.42 -26.43 -27.75
C SER A 154 -18.56 -27.67 -28.06
N VAL A 155 -17.26 -27.61 -27.76
CA VAL A 155 -16.32 -28.72 -27.89
C VAL A 155 -16.60 -29.82 -26.87
N VAL A 156 -16.07 -31.03 -27.11
CA VAL A 156 -16.21 -32.14 -26.15
C VAL A 156 -15.47 -31.78 -24.84
N GLY A 157 -16.21 -31.74 -23.73
CA GLY A 157 -15.68 -31.30 -22.43
C GLY A 157 -15.80 -29.80 -22.18
N GLY A 158 -16.23 -29.01 -23.18
CA GLY A 158 -16.35 -27.55 -23.10
C GLY A 158 -17.33 -27.05 -22.03
N GLU A 159 -18.20 -27.93 -21.50
CA GLU A 159 -19.05 -27.63 -20.34
C GLU A 159 -18.26 -27.22 -19.10
N VAL A 160 -16.96 -27.58 -19.02
CA VAL A 160 -16.09 -27.15 -17.91
C VAL A 160 -15.82 -25.66 -17.94
N PHE A 161 -15.74 -25.04 -19.12
CA PHE A 161 -15.52 -23.60 -19.26
C PHE A 161 -16.73 -22.83 -18.71
N GLU A 162 -17.95 -23.28 -19.02
CA GLU A 162 -19.17 -22.72 -18.44
C GLU A 162 -19.21 -22.87 -16.91
N GLN A 163 -18.78 -24.01 -16.37
CA GLN A 163 -18.72 -24.25 -14.93
C GLN A 163 -17.73 -23.30 -14.24
N ILE A 164 -16.55 -23.10 -14.83
CA ILE A 164 -15.53 -22.18 -14.32
C ILE A 164 -16.06 -20.75 -14.29
N ILE A 165 -16.69 -20.29 -15.38
CA ILE A 165 -17.28 -18.94 -15.47
C ILE A 165 -18.41 -18.78 -14.43
N ALA A 166 -19.28 -19.78 -14.30
CA ALA A 166 -20.37 -19.77 -13.32
C ALA A 166 -19.83 -19.71 -11.89
N LEU A 167 -18.79 -20.49 -11.56
CA LEU A 167 -18.15 -20.47 -10.25
C LEU A 167 -17.48 -19.12 -9.98
N GLY A 168 -16.74 -18.58 -10.95
CA GLY A 168 -16.02 -17.31 -10.84
C GLY A 168 -16.91 -16.07 -10.81
N THR A 169 -18.20 -16.20 -11.14
CA THR A 169 -19.21 -15.13 -11.01
C THR A 169 -20.17 -15.33 -9.83
N SER A 170 -20.06 -16.45 -9.12
CA SER A 170 -20.90 -16.78 -7.97
C SER A 170 -20.53 -16.01 -6.69
N SER A 171 -21.31 -16.22 -5.63
CA SER A 171 -20.99 -15.75 -4.27
C SER A 171 -19.71 -16.36 -3.69
N TYR A 172 -19.21 -17.46 -4.26
CA TYR A 172 -18.01 -18.18 -3.81
C TYR A 172 -16.74 -17.79 -4.57
N LYS A 173 -16.79 -16.78 -5.46
CA LYS A 173 -15.59 -16.32 -6.19
C LYS A 173 -14.41 -15.91 -5.28
N ASN A 174 -14.71 -15.51 -4.04
CA ASN A 174 -13.73 -15.22 -2.98
C ASN A 174 -13.93 -16.15 -1.76
N GLY A 175 -14.38 -17.38 -2.01
CA GLY A 175 -14.61 -18.39 -0.97
C GLY A 175 -13.33 -18.72 -0.21
N THR A 176 -13.51 -19.20 1.01
CA THR A 176 -12.42 -19.65 1.87
C THR A 176 -11.83 -20.97 1.40
N VAL A 177 -10.66 -21.33 1.92
CA VAL A 177 -10.02 -22.63 1.65
C VAL A 177 -10.95 -23.78 2.07
N ASP A 178 -11.64 -23.65 3.20
CA ASP A 178 -12.57 -24.66 3.70
C ASP A 178 -13.79 -24.84 2.79
N ASP A 179 -14.29 -23.76 2.16
CA ASP A 179 -15.40 -23.86 1.22
C ASP A 179 -15.07 -24.79 0.04
N PHE A 180 -13.82 -24.75 -0.44
CA PHE A 180 -13.39 -25.49 -1.63
C PHE A 180 -12.75 -26.84 -1.34
N TYR A 181 -12.07 -27.03 -0.20
CA TYR A 181 -11.28 -28.24 0.07
C TYR A 181 -11.88 -29.20 1.09
N ILE A 182 -12.94 -28.79 1.79
CA ILE A 182 -13.66 -29.66 2.73
C ILE A 182 -15.01 -30.06 2.14
N GLU A 183 -15.22 -31.38 2.06
CA GLU A 183 -16.52 -31.92 1.71
C GLU A 183 -17.57 -31.45 2.71
N ASN A 184 -18.58 -30.77 2.20
CA ASN A 184 -19.72 -30.32 2.97
C ASN A 184 -21.00 -30.93 2.38
N ASN A 185 -21.85 -31.45 3.27
CA ASN A 185 -23.18 -31.93 2.89
C ASN A 185 -24.04 -30.71 2.59
N GLY A 186 -24.02 -30.26 1.34
CA GLY A 186 -24.89 -29.18 0.88
C GLY A 186 -26.36 -29.51 1.18
N THR A 187 -27.11 -28.54 1.68
CA THR A 187 -28.57 -28.64 1.71
C THR A 187 -29.08 -28.58 0.28
N PHE A 188 -30.03 -29.45 -0.07
CA PHE A 188 -30.70 -29.35 -1.36
C PHE A 188 -31.62 -28.10 -1.35
N GLY A 189 -31.14 -27.01 -1.95
CA GLY A 189 -31.90 -25.78 -2.17
C GLY A 189 -31.81 -25.34 -3.64
N PHE A 190 -32.92 -24.87 -4.22
CA PHE A 190 -32.91 -24.33 -5.57
C PHE A 190 -31.99 -23.09 -5.64
N GLY A 191 -30.94 -23.17 -6.48
CA GLY A 191 -29.98 -22.07 -6.65
C GLY A 191 -28.83 -22.06 -5.65
N GLU A 192 -28.70 -23.08 -4.79
CA GLU A 192 -27.54 -23.23 -3.90
C GLU A 192 -26.40 -23.92 -4.66
N LEU A 193 -25.22 -23.30 -4.68
CA LEU A 193 -23.99 -23.85 -5.26
C LEU A 193 -23.15 -24.49 -4.15
N ASN A 194 -22.68 -25.71 -4.38
CA ASN A 194 -21.69 -26.35 -3.50
C ASN A 194 -20.29 -26.13 -4.11
N PRO A 195 -19.44 -25.26 -3.53
CA PRO A 195 -18.12 -24.93 -4.09
C PRO A 195 -17.18 -26.13 -4.16
N TRP A 196 -17.15 -26.99 -3.14
CA TRP A 196 -16.35 -28.23 -3.14
C TRP A 196 -16.76 -29.18 -4.27
N ALA A 197 -18.06 -29.46 -4.41
CA ALA A 197 -18.56 -30.36 -5.45
C ALA A 197 -18.34 -29.77 -6.85
N SER A 198 -18.49 -28.45 -7.00
CA SER A 198 -18.24 -27.74 -8.25
C SER A 198 -16.76 -27.81 -8.64
N MET A 199 -15.86 -27.59 -7.67
CA MET A 199 -14.41 -27.69 -7.89
C MET A 199 -13.99 -29.09 -8.32
N ASN A 200 -14.47 -30.13 -7.65
CA ASN A 200 -14.18 -31.52 -8.05
C ASN A 200 -14.72 -31.84 -9.44
N SER A 201 -15.95 -31.39 -9.76
CA SER A 201 -16.52 -31.55 -11.11
C SER A 201 -15.64 -30.89 -12.17
N ILE A 202 -15.15 -29.67 -11.92
CA ILE A 202 -14.22 -28.98 -12.81
C ILE A 202 -12.95 -29.80 -13.00
N ILE A 203 -12.28 -30.23 -11.91
CA ILE A 203 -11.06 -31.03 -11.97
C ILE A 203 -11.27 -32.32 -12.77
N ASP A 204 -12.33 -33.08 -12.46
CA ASP A 204 -12.61 -34.37 -13.08
C ASP A 204 -12.91 -34.24 -14.57
N ILE A 205 -13.70 -33.24 -14.98
CA ILE A 205 -14.04 -33.00 -16.38
C ILE A 205 -12.81 -32.53 -17.15
N SER A 206 -12.02 -31.59 -16.59
CA SER A 206 -10.77 -31.13 -17.19
C SER A 206 -9.82 -32.30 -17.45
N MET A 207 -9.58 -33.16 -16.46
CA MET A 207 -8.68 -34.32 -16.62
C MET A 207 -9.26 -35.37 -17.58
N LYS A 208 -10.58 -35.60 -17.57
CA LYS A 208 -11.22 -36.59 -18.45
C LYS A 208 -11.13 -36.23 -19.93
N TYR A 209 -11.22 -34.94 -20.27
CA TYR A 209 -11.24 -34.45 -21.65
C TYR A 209 -9.99 -33.66 -22.03
N GLU A 210 -8.85 -33.94 -21.36
CA GLU A 210 -7.60 -33.20 -21.52
C GLU A 210 -7.20 -33.00 -22.99
N ASP A 211 -7.18 -34.06 -23.80
CA ASP A 211 -6.80 -33.98 -25.23
C ASP A 211 -7.70 -33.02 -26.04
N SER A 212 -9.01 -33.00 -25.77
CA SER A 212 -9.97 -32.14 -26.46
C SER A 212 -9.80 -30.68 -26.01
N LEU A 213 -9.69 -30.46 -24.70
CA LEU A 213 -9.54 -29.13 -24.13
C LEU A 213 -8.19 -28.48 -24.50
N LYS A 214 -7.11 -29.27 -24.60
CA LYS A 214 -5.79 -28.78 -25.05
C LYS A 214 -5.84 -28.12 -26.42
N VAL A 215 -6.67 -28.62 -27.33
CA VAL A 215 -6.82 -28.03 -28.67
C VAL A 215 -7.44 -26.64 -28.58
N GLU A 216 -8.45 -26.47 -27.73
CA GLU A 216 -9.15 -25.18 -27.57
C GLU A 216 -8.33 -24.18 -26.73
N LEU A 217 -7.66 -24.65 -25.68
CA LEU A 217 -6.81 -23.84 -24.81
C LEU A 217 -5.53 -23.33 -25.49
N ALA A 218 -5.08 -24.00 -26.57
CA ALA A 218 -3.87 -23.64 -27.31
C ALA A 218 -2.64 -23.38 -26.39
N ASP A 219 -2.07 -22.19 -26.44
CA ASP A 219 -0.87 -21.82 -25.68
C ASP A 219 -1.11 -21.80 -24.15
N ASP A 220 -2.35 -21.55 -23.71
CA ASP A 220 -2.74 -21.57 -22.29
C ASP A 220 -2.93 -22.98 -21.73
N SER A 221 -2.84 -24.01 -22.57
CA SER A 221 -3.09 -25.40 -22.15
C SER A 221 -2.19 -25.84 -21.01
N THR A 222 -0.89 -25.51 -21.06
CA THR A 222 0.06 -25.91 -20.02
C THR A 222 -0.32 -25.29 -18.67
N VAL A 223 -0.52 -23.97 -18.63
CA VAL A 223 -0.83 -23.26 -17.38
C VAL A 223 -2.21 -23.64 -16.84
N TYR A 224 -3.21 -23.84 -17.71
CA TYR A 224 -4.52 -24.33 -17.32
C TYR A 224 -4.43 -25.67 -16.59
N PHE A 225 -3.72 -26.65 -17.16
CA PHE A 225 -3.59 -27.98 -16.54
C PHE A 225 -2.70 -27.97 -15.30
N SER A 226 -1.69 -27.11 -15.23
CA SER A 226 -0.95 -26.83 -13.99
C SER A 226 -1.86 -26.32 -12.88
N ILE A 227 -2.79 -25.40 -13.17
CA ILE A 227 -3.77 -24.89 -12.19
C ILE A 227 -4.73 -26.01 -11.75
N ILE A 228 -5.29 -26.78 -12.70
CA ILE A 228 -6.17 -27.91 -12.39
C ILE A 228 -5.47 -28.96 -11.50
N LYS A 229 -4.22 -29.30 -11.82
CA LYS A 229 -3.40 -30.21 -11.00
C LYS A 229 -3.13 -29.61 -9.62
N SER A 230 -2.79 -28.31 -9.56
CA SER A 230 -2.51 -27.59 -8.31
C SER A 230 -3.72 -27.56 -7.38
N LEU A 231 -4.94 -27.40 -7.90
CA LEU A 231 -6.18 -27.48 -7.12
C LEU A 231 -6.38 -28.87 -6.49
N LYS A 232 -6.19 -29.93 -7.29
CA LYS A 232 -6.32 -31.32 -6.81
C LYS A 232 -5.29 -31.64 -5.74
N VAL A 233 -4.03 -31.30 -5.99
CA VAL A 233 -2.92 -31.55 -5.06
C VAL A 233 -3.03 -30.66 -3.82
N GLY A 234 -3.46 -29.40 -3.98
CA GLY A 234 -3.72 -28.46 -2.90
C GLY A 234 -4.81 -28.96 -1.96
N GLN A 235 -5.87 -29.58 -2.48
CA GLN A 235 -6.89 -30.24 -1.66
C GLN A 235 -6.31 -31.40 -0.84
N GLU A 236 -5.50 -32.27 -1.46
CA GLU A 236 -4.85 -33.40 -0.76
C GLU A 236 -3.90 -32.88 0.32
N TRP A 237 -3.02 -31.95 -0.04
CA TRP A 237 -2.10 -31.26 0.86
C TRP A 237 -2.84 -30.68 2.07
N TYR A 238 -3.88 -29.86 1.84
CA TYR A 238 -4.63 -29.20 2.89
C TYR A 238 -5.23 -30.20 3.90
N GLN A 239 -5.80 -31.30 3.40
CA GLN A 239 -6.37 -32.35 4.26
C GLN A 239 -5.32 -33.11 5.06
N THR A 240 -4.13 -33.34 4.48
CA THR A 240 -3.00 -33.97 5.18
C THR A 240 -2.37 -33.04 6.22
N GLU A 241 -2.18 -31.76 5.89
CA GLU A 241 -1.63 -30.74 6.79
C GLU A 241 -2.52 -30.55 8.02
N LYS A 242 -3.85 -30.47 7.83
CA LYS A 242 -4.82 -30.33 8.92
C LYS A 242 -4.79 -31.51 9.90
N LYS A 243 -4.33 -32.68 9.46
CA LYS A 243 -4.16 -33.89 10.29
C LYS A 243 -2.77 -33.99 10.92
N GLY A 244 -1.84 -33.09 10.59
CA GLY A 244 -0.43 -33.19 10.98
C GLY A 244 0.28 -34.39 10.33
N ASP A 245 -0.17 -34.81 9.15
CA ASP A 245 0.41 -35.95 8.43
C ASP A 245 1.72 -35.52 7.73
N VAL A 246 2.79 -36.29 7.98
CA VAL A 246 4.13 -36.08 7.38
C VAL A 246 4.13 -36.21 5.85
N ARG A 247 3.07 -36.75 5.25
CA ARG A 247 2.89 -36.75 3.79
C ARG A 247 2.67 -35.35 3.21
N SER A 248 2.10 -34.42 3.99
CA SER A 248 1.77 -33.07 3.53
C SER A 248 2.95 -32.36 2.86
N PRO A 249 4.11 -32.19 3.52
CA PRO A 249 5.20 -31.47 2.90
C PRO A 249 5.84 -32.27 1.76
N ILE A 250 5.81 -33.61 1.77
CA ILE A 250 6.29 -34.44 0.64
C ILE A 250 5.48 -34.15 -0.63
N ILE A 251 4.15 -34.14 -0.51
CA ILE A 251 3.22 -33.83 -1.62
C ILE A 251 3.51 -32.44 -2.19
N ARG A 252 3.75 -31.45 -1.32
CA ARG A 252 4.04 -30.07 -1.71
C ARG A 252 5.39 -29.96 -2.44
N GLU A 253 6.44 -30.59 -1.93
CA GLU A 253 7.77 -30.61 -2.57
C GLU A 253 7.78 -31.35 -3.91
N ASP A 254 7.06 -32.47 -4.01
CA ASP A 254 6.90 -33.19 -5.27
C ASP A 254 6.17 -32.36 -6.33
N PHE A 255 5.12 -31.64 -5.93
CA PHE A 255 4.40 -30.73 -6.83
C PHE A 255 5.29 -29.59 -7.34
N MET A 256 6.03 -28.91 -6.44
CA MET A 256 6.97 -27.86 -6.84
C MET A 256 8.04 -28.34 -7.81
N LYS A 257 8.51 -29.58 -7.65
CA LYS A 257 9.46 -30.19 -8.58
C LYS A 257 8.86 -30.36 -9.96
N ASP A 258 7.64 -30.88 -10.04
CA ASP A 258 6.94 -31.09 -11.31
C ASP A 258 6.67 -29.75 -12.02
N GLU A 259 6.25 -28.70 -11.30
CA GLU A 259 6.01 -27.39 -11.91
C GLU A 259 7.31 -26.68 -12.32
N PHE A 260 8.38 -26.81 -11.54
CA PHE A 260 9.70 -26.36 -11.97
C PHE A 260 10.16 -27.10 -13.23
N GLU A 261 9.91 -28.41 -13.33
CA GLU A 261 10.25 -29.20 -14.53
C GLU A 261 9.53 -28.67 -15.77
N ILE A 262 8.26 -28.26 -15.66
CA ILE A 262 7.51 -27.63 -16.75
C ILE A 262 8.22 -26.33 -17.19
N ALA A 263 8.56 -25.45 -16.26
CA ALA A 263 9.27 -24.21 -16.55
C ALA A 263 10.65 -24.48 -17.18
N TYR A 264 11.41 -25.42 -16.62
CA TYR A 264 12.72 -25.82 -17.14
C TYR A 264 12.66 -26.41 -18.54
N ARG A 265 11.65 -27.24 -18.85
CA ARG A 265 11.51 -27.83 -20.19
C ARG A 265 11.09 -26.82 -21.25
N SER A 266 10.49 -25.69 -20.85
CA SER A 266 10.16 -24.58 -21.75
C SER A 266 11.41 -23.78 -22.18
N ASP A 267 12.43 -23.71 -21.32
CA ASP A 267 13.75 -23.14 -21.62
C ASP A 267 14.85 -23.93 -20.90
N ASP A 268 15.32 -25.01 -21.54
CA ASP A 268 16.30 -25.95 -20.98
C ASP A 268 17.71 -25.36 -20.82
N LYS A 269 17.92 -24.12 -21.28
CA LYS A 269 19.15 -23.32 -21.12
C LYS A 269 18.97 -22.10 -20.22
N GLY A 270 17.74 -21.78 -19.87
CA GLY A 270 17.38 -20.69 -18.98
C GLY A 270 18.04 -20.81 -17.61
N LYS A 271 18.10 -19.67 -16.91
CA LYS A 271 18.46 -19.61 -15.50
C LYS A 271 17.29 -19.07 -14.67
N PHE A 272 17.20 -19.56 -13.44
CA PHE A 272 16.03 -19.44 -12.59
C PHE A 272 16.41 -18.85 -11.23
N TYR A 273 15.56 -17.97 -10.69
CA TYR A 273 15.71 -17.45 -9.33
C TYR A 273 14.39 -17.47 -8.58
N GLY A 274 14.42 -17.82 -7.29
CA GLY A 274 13.27 -17.64 -6.41
C GLY A 274 13.68 -17.38 -4.97
N GLN A 275 12.84 -16.67 -4.22
CA GLN A 275 12.98 -16.55 -2.77
C GLN A 275 11.87 -17.34 -2.07
N PHE A 276 12.26 -18.32 -1.27
CA PHE A 276 11.35 -19.29 -0.66
C PHE A 276 11.56 -19.32 0.84
N GLY A 277 10.56 -19.71 1.61
CA GLY A 277 10.73 -20.02 3.02
C GLY A 277 11.85 -21.03 3.19
N ARG A 278 12.79 -20.79 4.13
CA ARG A 278 14.02 -21.60 4.26
C ARG A 278 13.81 -23.12 4.28
N CYS A 279 12.68 -23.57 4.80
CA CYS A 279 12.30 -24.98 4.82
C CYS A 279 12.30 -25.66 3.44
N HIS A 280 12.07 -24.91 2.36
CA HIS A 280 12.06 -25.40 0.98
C HIS A 280 13.45 -25.52 0.35
N LEU A 281 14.50 -25.14 1.07
CA LEU A 281 15.84 -25.05 0.51
C LEU A 281 16.86 -26.01 1.15
N HIS A 282 16.40 -26.89 2.05
CA HIS A 282 17.25 -27.85 2.72
C HIS A 282 17.80 -28.93 1.75
N LYS A 283 19.09 -29.22 1.82
CA LYS A 283 19.80 -30.20 1.00
C LYS A 283 20.49 -31.32 1.79
N ASP A 284 20.45 -31.27 3.12
CA ASP A 284 20.98 -32.34 3.99
C ASP A 284 19.85 -33.17 4.62
N ALA A 285 20.02 -34.49 4.57
CA ALA A 285 19.15 -35.48 5.20
C ALA A 285 19.18 -35.45 6.74
N ASN A 286 20.14 -34.73 7.35
CA ASN A 286 20.29 -34.59 8.80
C ASN A 286 19.60 -33.34 9.38
N ALA A 287 18.90 -32.55 8.57
CA ALA A 287 18.24 -31.32 9.01
C ALA A 287 17.19 -31.60 10.12
N LYS A 288 17.45 -31.11 11.34
CA LYS A 288 16.62 -31.42 12.53
C LYS A 288 15.27 -30.68 12.61
N LYS A 289 14.96 -29.78 11.67
CA LYS A 289 13.78 -28.90 11.67
C LYS A 289 13.34 -28.62 10.23
N CYS A 290 12.11 -28.13 10.05
CA CYS A 290 11.42 -28.11 8.75
C CYS A 290 11.22 -29.53 8.18
N TYR A 291 10.42 -30.33 8.90
CA TYR A 291 10.05 -31.71 8.53
C TYR A 291 11.23 -32.72 8.57
N ASP A 292 11.67 -33.01 9.79
CA ASP A 292 12.82 -33.87 10.12
C ASP A 292 12.69 -35.34 9.62
N HIS A 293 13.83 -35.89 9.20
CA HIS A 293 14.15 -37.12 8.46
C HIS A 293 13.68 -37.21 6.98
N TYR A 294 14.64 -37.03 6.07
CA TYR A 294 14.58 -37.45 4.66
C TYR A 294 13.63 -36.67 3.72
N MET A 295 13.20 -35.46 4.08
CA MET A 295 12.46 -34.64 3.14
C MET A 295 13.42 -33.93 2.17
N ASN A 296 13.57 -34.48 0.97
CA ASN A 296 14.22 -33.79 -0.13
C ASN A 296 13.41 -32.54 -0.46
N SER A 297 13.95 -31.35 -0.21
CA SER A 297 13.32 -30.10 -0.63
C SER A 297 13.44 -29.90 -2.15
N ILE A 298 12.69 -28.95 -2.70
CA ILE A 298 12.75 -28.57 -4.11
C ILE A 298 14.18 -28.23 -4.54
N ALA A 299 14.93 -27.52 -3.69
CA ALA A 299 16.31 -27.17 -4.00
C ALA A 299 17.23 -28.40 -4.17
N ASN A 300 16.91 -29.53 -3.53
CA ASN A 300 17.59 -30.80 -3.74
C ASN A 300 16.99 -31.61 -4.89
N ARG A 301 15.66 -31.63 -5.02
CA ARG A 301 14.93 -32.42 -6.04
C ARG A 301 15.16 -31.96 -7.47
N ILE A 302 15.51 -30.69 -7.68
CA ILE A 302 15.80 -30.15 -9.03
C ILE A 302 16.88 -30.94 -9.77
N GLN A 303 17.86 -31.50 -9.06
CA GLN A 303 18.91 -32.31 -9.69
C GLN A 303 18.40 -33.67 -10.21
N GLU A 304 17.22 -34.12 -9.75
CA GLU A 304 16.59 -35.37 -10.17
C GLU A 304 15.93 -35.26 -11.56
N ILE A 305 15.67 -34.03 -12.02
CA ILE A 305 14.95 -33.74 -13.27
C ILE A 305 15.83 -33.98 -14.49
N ASP A 306 17.05 -33.46 -14.46
CA ASP A 306 18.01 -33.56 -15.56
C ASP A 306 19.45 -33.54 -15.02
N ASN A 307 20.31 -34.41 -15.56
CA ASN A 307 21.70 -34.53 -15.12
C ASN A 307 22.50 -33.22 -15.28
N THR A 308 22.11 -32.33 -16.18
CA THR A 308 22.73 -31.00 -16.37
C THR A 308 22.48 -30.06 -15.21
N LEU A 309 21.51 -30.35 -14.32
CA LEU A 309 21.20 -29.58 -13.11
C LEU A 309 21.94 -30.08 -11.87
N SER A 310 22.66 -31.20 -11.96
CA SER A 310 23.48 -31.73 -10.87
C SER A 310 24.51 -30.70 -10.41
N ASN A 311 24.49 -30.35 -9.12
CA ASN A 311 25.34 -29.32 -8.52
C ASN A 311 25.19 -27.92 -9.15
N LYS A 312 24.05 -27.62 -9.80
CA LYS A 312 23.75 -26.31 -10.43
C LYS A 312 22.79 -25.43 -9.64
N VAL A 313 22.40 -25.85 -8.45
CA VAL A 313 21.49 -25.09 -7.58
C VAL A 313 22.29 -24.39 -6.49
N LEU A 314 22.34 -23.06 -6.51
CA LEU A 314 22.84 -22.23 -5.42
C LEU A 314 21.71 -21.96 -4.43
N VAL A 315 22.02 -22.04 -3.13
CA VAL A 315 21.12 -21.64 -2.05
C VAL A 315 21.86 -20.67 -1.16
N ILE A 316 21.20 -19.56 -0.81
CA ILE A 316 21.70 -18.52 0.08
C ILE A 316 20.67 -18.31 1.20
N PRO A 317 20.83 -18.95 2.37
CA PRO A 317 19.89 -18.76 3.47
C PRO A 317 20.05 -17.36 4.08
N VAL A 318 18.93 -16.75 4.44
CA VAL A 318 18.84 -15.50 5.19
C VAL A 318 18.57 -15.82 6.65
N TYR A 319 19.40 -15.34 7.57
CA TYR A 319 19.19 -15.47 9.02
C TYR A 319 18.89 -14.12 9.65
N TYR A 320 17.92 -14.06 10.56
CA TYR A 320 17.49 -12.81 11.18
C TYR A 320 17.91 -12.77 12.65
N SER A 321 18.65 -11.73 13.06
CA SER A 321 19.15 -11.62 14.44
C SER A 321 18.11 -11.04 15.41
N THR A 322 17.11 -10.34 14.87
CA THR A 322 15.97 -9.79 15.61
C THR A 322 14.81 -10.78 15.57
N GLY A 323 13.71 -10.52 16.29
CA GLY A 323 12.48 -11.31 16.21
C GLY A 323 12.41 -12.51 17.16
N LEU A 324 11.30 -13.27 17.05
CA LEU A 324 10.91 -14.31 18.01
C LEU A 324 11.60 -15.67 17.81
N LEU A 325 12.28 -15.88 16.68
CA LEU A 325 12.90 -17.17 16.38
C LEU A 325 14.26 -17.29 17.06
N LYS A 326 14.26 -17.92 18.24
CA LYS A 326 15.48 -18.30 18.98
C LYS A 326 16.53 -19.03 18.11
N PHE A 327 16.07 -19.77 17.09
CA PHE A 327 16.93 -20.56 16.21
C PHE A 327 17.88 -19.72 15.36
N ASP A 328 17.40 -18.66 14.70
CA ASP A 328 18.24 -17.82 13.84
C ASP A 328 19.36 -17.18 14.66
N LYS A 329 19.01 -16.70 15.85
CA LYS A 329 19.96 -16.15 16.82
C LYS A 329 21.01 -17.17 17.25
N GLU A 330 20.61 -18.41 17.57
CA GLU A 330 21.53 -19.49 17.94
C GLU A 330 22.52 -19.82 16.80
N ILE A 331 22.06 -19.82 15.54
CA ILE A 331 22.93 -20.04 14.37
C ILE A 331 23.89 -18.87 14.19
N ILE A 332 23.40 -17.62 14.23
CA ILE A 332 24.22 -16.41 14.08
C ILE A 332 25.31 -16.36 15.17
N GLU A 333 24.95 -16.60 16.43
CA GLU A 333 25.92 -16.66 17.54
C GLU A 333 26.98 -17.74 17.32
N SER A 334 26.56 -18.91 16.83
CA SER A 334 27.44 -20.05 16.60
C SER A 334 28.32 -19.94 15.36
N LEU A 335 28.00 -19.03 14.43
CA LEU A 335 28.87 -18.73 13.28
C LEU A 335 30.11 -17.92 13.67
N GLU A 336 30.12 -17.33 14.87
CA GLU A 336 31.22 -16.54 15.41
C GLU A 336 31.64 -15.41 14.45
N LEU A 337 30.64 -14.70 13.90
CA LEU A 337 30.85 -13.59 12.96
C LEU A 337 31.42 -12.34 13.66
N GLU A 338 32.17 -11.51 12.93
CA GLU A 338 32.65 -10.23 13.46
C GLU A 338 31.48 -9.30 13.86
N GLU A 339 31.61 -8.56 14.97
CA GLU A 339 30.56 -7.73 15.57
C GLU A 339 29.95 -6.69 14.60
N LYS A 340 30.72 -6.22 13.61
CA LYS A 340 30.22 -5.30 12.57
C LYS A 340 29.05 -5.89 11.76
N TYR A 341 28.96 -7.21 11.61
CA TYR A 341 27.89 -7.87 10.86
C TYR A 341 26.62 -8.05 11.69
N LEU A 342 26.65 -7.69 12.97
CA LEU A 342 25.55 -7.82 13.93
C LEU A 342 24.97 -6.45 14.33
N GLN A 343 25.36 -5.37 13.64
CA GLN A 343 24.87 -4.02 13.91
C GLN A 343 23.36 -3.94 13.62
N GLU A 344 22.59 -3.39 14.56
CA GLU A 344 21.13 -3.22 14.41
C GLU A 344 20.78 -2.49 13.11
N GLU A 345 19.66 -2.88 12.49
CA GLU A 345 19.11 -2.25 11.28
C GLU A 345 19.99 -2.35 10.03
N THR A 346 21.03 -3.18 10.06
CA THR A 346 21.86 -3.53 8.90
C THR A 346 21.57 -4.93 8.38
N ALA A 347 21.94 -5.22 7.14
CA ALA A 347 21.99 -6.58 6.62
C ALA A 347 23.32 -6.78 5.88
N HIS A 348 23.82 -8.02 5.83
CA HIS A 348 25.13 -8.34 5.25
C HIS A 348 25.06 -9.64 4.45
N ILE A 349 25.75 -9.67 3.32
CA ILE A 349 26.05 -10.89 2.57
C ILE A 349 27.46 -11.31 2.93
N ILE A 350 27.62 -12.55 3.39
CA ILE A 350 28.88 -13.07 3.92
C ILE A 350 29.30 -14.28 3.09
N ASP A 351 30.50 -14.22 2.52
CA ASP A 351 31.16 -15.36 1.89
C ASP A 351 31.71 -16.28 2.99
N LEU A 352 31.24 -17.52 3.02
CA LEU A 352 31.64 -18.54 3.98
C LEU A 352 32.79 -19.43 3.48
N ALA A 353 33.36 -19.17 2.28
CA ALA A 353 34.47 -19.97 1.75
C ALA A 353 35.65 -20.06 2.74
N TYR A 354 35.92 -18.99 3.49
CA TYR A 354 37.00 -18.96 4.49
C TYR A 354 36.81 -19.97 5.64
N LYS A 355 35.57 -20.37 5.93
CA LYS A 355 35.27 -21.40 6.95
C LYS A 355 35.58 -22.82 6.47
N ASN A 356 35.83 -23.04 5.17
CA ASN A 356 36.14 -24.37 4.59
C ASN A 356 35.15 -25.48 5.01
N GLY A 357 33.87 -25.13 5.16
CA GLY A 357 32.81 -26.03 5.62
C GLY A 357 32.74 -26.28 7.13
N ASP A 358 33.58 -25.60 7.91
CA ASP A 358 33.51 -25.57 9.37
C ASP A 358 32.50 -24.50 9.84
N HIS A 359 31.21 -24.81 9.68
CA HIS A 359 30.11 -23.95 10.12
C HIS A 359 28.96 -24.77 10.73
N VAL A 360 28.19 -24.13 11.61
CA VAL A 360 27.06 -24.78 12.31
C VAL A 360 25.75 -24.85 11.51
N ILE A 361 25.75 -24.32 10.28
CA ILE A 361 24.58 -24.32 9.41
C ILE A 361 24.27 -25.75 8.98
N ASP A 362 23.22 -26.29 9.58
CA ASP A 362 22.66 -27.62 9.32
C ASP A 362 21.57 -27.53 8.24
N GLY A 363 21.38 -28.61 7.48
CA GLY A 363 20.36 -28.68 6.43
C GLY A 363 20.78 -28.16 5.06
N PHE A 364 22.02 -27.71 4.84
CA PHE A 364 22.53 -27.28 3.54
C PHE A 364 23.84 -28.02 3.19
N TYR A 365 24.38 -27.87 1.97
CA TYR A 365 25.66 -28.49 1.62
C TYR A 365 26.76 -28.06 2.60
N ASN A 366 27.65 -28.98 2.98
CA ASN A 366 28.82 -28.69 3.83
C ASN A 366 29.74 -27.58 3.28
N SER A 367 29.61 -27.22 2.00
CA SER A 367 30.30 -26.09 1.38
C SER A 367 29.28 -25.05 0.90
N LEU A 368 28.53 -24.47 1.84
CA LEU A 368 27.65 -23.34 1.56
C LEU A 368 28.51 -22.10 1.28
N PRO A 369 28.42 -21.48 0.09
CA PRO A 369 29.32 -20.40 -0.26
C PRO A 369 28.90 -19.07 0.37
N PHE A 370 27.61 -18.81 0.54
CA PHE A 370 27.12 -17.51 1.01
C PHE A 370 25.97 -17.65 2.01
N ILE A 371 25.90 -16.70 2.93
CA ILE A 371 24.72 -16.44 3.76
C ILE A 371 24.36 -14.97 3.75
N ILE A 372 23.12 -14.67 4.12
CA ILE A 372 22.69 -13.32 4.43
C ILE A 372 22.34 -13.26 5.91
N VAL A 373 22.87 -12.27 6.62
CA VAL A 373 22.47 -11.97 8.01
C VAL A 373 21.73 -10.64 8.00
N SER A 374 20.50 -10.63 8.49
CA SER A 374 19.65 -9.45 8.57
C SER A 374 19.38 -9.08 10.02
N ASN A 375 19.78 -7.88 10.41
CA ASN A 375 19.56 -7.30 11.73
C ASN A 375 18.43 -6.25 11.72
N VAL A 376 17.65 -6.19 10.63
CA VAL A 376 16.43 -5.38 10.55
C VAL A 376 15.37 -5.96 11.48
N LYS A 377 14.47 -5.12 12.00
CA LYS A 377 13.37 -5.56 12.86
C LYS A 377 12.26 -6.21 12.03
N ASP A 378 11.52 -7.13 12.63
CA ASP A 378 10.28 -7.64 12.04
C ASP A 378 9.19 -6.56 12.07
N GLU A 379 8.23 -6.68 11.16
CA GLU A 379 7.11 -5.75 11.06
C GLU A 379 5.92 -6.29 11.86
N PRO A 380 5.31 -5.51 12.77
CA PRO A 380 4.07 -5.92 13.41
C PRO A 380 2.98 -6.12 12.35
N PHE A 381 2.18 -7.17 12.49
CA PHE A 381 1.07 -7.49 11.55
C PHE A 381 0.08 -6.32 11.33
N GLU A 382 -0.01 -5.40 12.30
CA GLU A 382 -0.84 -4.20 12.25
C GLU A 382 -0.34 -3.15 11.23
N GLU A 383 0.95 -3.15 10.88
CA GLU A 383 1.56 -2.24 9.89
C GLU A 383 1.46 -2.77 8.44
N LEU A 384 0.95 -4.00 8.29
CA LEU A 384 0.72 -4.67 7.01
C LEU A 384 -0.68 -4.39 6.42
N GLN A 385 -1.42 -3.45 7.01
CA GLN A 385 -2.75 -3.08 6.53
C GLN A 385 -2.72 -2.44 5.13
N PHE A 386 -3.80 -2.71 4.42
CA PHE A 386 -4.08 -2.30 3.06
C PHE A 386 -4.37 -0.79 2.97
N GLU A 387 -3.35 0.03 2.78
CA GLU A 387 -3.52 1.42 2.36
C GLU A 387 -3.12 1.55 0.89
N TRP A 388 -4.15 1.68 0.05
CA TRP A 388 -4.06 1.59 -1.41
C TRP A 388 -4.12 2.94 -2.13
N ASP A 389 -4.31 4.00 -1.36
CA ASP A 389 -4.42 5.36 -1.84
C ASP A 389 -3.16 6.13 -1.42
N GLU A 390 -2.61 6.92 -2.34
CA GLU A 390 -1.52 7.84 -2.04
C GLU A 390 -1.96 8.72 -0.85
N GLU A 391 -1.23 8.67 0.26
CA GLU A 391 -1.55 9.53 1.40
C GLU A 391 -1.07 10.94 1.09
N ILE A 392 -2.01 11.82 0.74
CA ILE A 392 -1.69 13.22 0.43
C ILE A 392 -1.94 14.06 1.68
N PHE A 393 -0.86 14.42 2.37
CA PHE A 393 -0.91 15.38 3.47
C PHE A 393 -0.61 16.79 2.97
N GLU A 394 -1.46 17.76 3.33
CA GLU A 394 -1.30 19.16 2.92
C GLU A 394 -1.42 20.13 4.10
N VAL A 395 -0.58 21.18 4.06
CA VAL A 395 -0.65 22.35 4.94
C VAL A 395 -0.81 23.60 4.10
N HIS A 396 -1.79 24.45 4.42
CA HIS A 396 -2.06 25.67 3.65
C HIS A 396 -2.15 26.91 4.53
N GLY A 397 -1.30 27.90 4.25
CA GLY A 397 -1.45 29.27 4.75
C GLY A 397 -2.19 30.13 3.74
N SER A 398 -3.46 30.41 4.02
CA SER A 398 -4.44 30.93 3.08
C SER A 398 -4.81 32.39 3.38
N ALA A 399 -4.96 33.21 2.36
CA ALA A 399 -5.52 34.56 2.43
C ALA A 399 -6.69 34.70 1.46
N TYR A 400 -7.83 35.18 1.94
CA TYR A 400 -9.09 35.30 1.22
C TYR A 400 -9.60 36.73 1.20
N TYR A 401 -10.26 37.08 0.09
CA TYR A 401 -11.03 38.29 -0.10
C TYR A 401 -12.45 37.91 -0.55
N GLY A 402 -13.46 38.55 0.05
CA GLY A 402 -14.81 38.40 -0.46
C GLY A 402 -15.86 39.20 0.28
N TYR A 403 -17.10 38.78 0.11
CA TYR A 403 -18.26 39.53 0.57
C TYR A 403 -19.11 38.71 1.54
N ARG A 404 -19.59 39.38 2.58
CA ARG A 404 -20.59 38.86 3.53
C ARG A 404 -21.86 39.70 3.44
N TYR A 405 -23.01 39.04 3.45
CA TYR A 405 -24.30 39.68 3.26
C TYR A 405 -25.13 39.69 4.56
N PHE A 406 -24.86 40.64 5.47
CA PHE A 406 -25.51 40.70 6.79
C PHE A 406 -26.97 41.13 6.70
N SER A 407 -27.89 40.17 6.61
CA SER A 407 -29.34 40.45 6.56
C SER A 407 -29.85 41.18 7.80
N GLY A 408 -29.26 40.90 8.97
CA GLY A 408 -29.60 41.51 10.25
C GLY A 408 -29.25 43.00 10.36
N ILE A 409 -28.46 43.56 9.42
CA ILE A 409 -28.13 45.00 9.39
C ILE A 409 -29.38 45.87 9.27
N LYS A 410 -30.47 45.34 8.69
CA LYS A 410 -31.74 46.07 8.55
C LYS A 410 -32.26 46.59 9.89
N ARG A 411 -32.06 45.83 10.98
CA ARG A 411 -32.46 46.27 12.34
C ARG A 411 -31.59 47.40 12.88
N LEU A 412 -30.31 47.42 12.52
CA LEU A 412 -29.43 48.54 12.82
C LEU A 412 -29.85 49.78 12.04
N ASN A 413 -30.05 49.62 10.72
CA ASN A 413 -30.51 50.69 9.85
C ASN A 413 -31.85 51.30 10.30
N SER A 414 -32.81 50.49 10.77
CA SER A 414 -34.06 51.01 11.35
C SER A 414 -33.83 51.86 12.59
N ALA A 415 -32.88 51.49 13.45
CA ALA A 415 -32.54 52.29 14.63
C ALA A 415 -31.80 53.59 14.24
N LEU A 416 -30.89 53.53 13.26
CA LEU A 416 -30.17 54.69 12.73
C LEU A 416 -31.12 55.70 12.06
N ALA A 417 -32.07 55.22 11.26
CA ALA A 417 -33.11 56.06 10.67
C ALA A 417 -33.95 56.78 11.74
N GLY A 418 -34.20 56.12 12.88
CA GLY A 418 -34.90 56.70 14.03
C GLY A 418 -34.19 57.90 14.67
N VAL A 419 -32.88 58.04 14.48
CA VAL A 419 -32.07 59.18 14.93
C VAL A 419 -31.63 60.09 13.77
N GLY A 420 -32.26 59.94 12.60
CA GLY A 420 -32.01 60.74 11.41
C GLY A 420 -30.68 60.45 10.69
N ALA A 421 -30.05 59.30 10.94
CA ALA A 421 -28.77 58.93 10.36
C ALA A 421 -28.90 58.05 9.10
N ASN A 422 -27.86 58.05 8.27
CA ASN A 422 -27.82 57.24 7.05
C ASN A 422 -27.71 55.72 7.33
N ASN A 423 -28.07 54.90 6.33
CA ASN A 423 -28.08 53.44 6.43
C ASN A 423 -26.77 52.81 5.93
N PHE A 424 -26.37 51.69 6.52
CA PHE A 424 -25.35 50.81 5.94
C PHE A 424 -25.93 49.96 4.81
N THR A 425 -25.12 49.62 3.82
CA THR A 425 -25.45 48.51 2.91
C THR A 425 -25.42 47.18 3.67
N ASN A 426 -26.01 46.12 3.12
CA ASN A 426 -25.89 44.78 3.70
C ASN A 426 -24.69 43.99 3.18
N LYS A 427 -23.90 44.54 2.25
CA LYS A 427 -22.76 43.89 1.62
C LYS A 427 -21.46 44.42 2.23
N PHE A 428 -20.75 43.56 2.94
CA PHE A 428 -19.52 43.90 3.65
C PHE A 428 -18.36 43.16 3.00
N VAL A 429 -17.26 43.88 2.75
CA VAL A 429 -15.98 43.26 2.41
C VAL A 429 -15.44 42.55 3.64
N ALA A 430 -14.82 41.39 3.46
CA ALA A 430 -14.10 40.69 4.51
C ALA A 430 -12.80 40.08 3.97
N TYR A 431 -11.73 40.24 4.74
CA TYR A 431 -10.47 39.55 4.56
C TYR A 431 -10.41 38.38 5.54
N ASN A 432 -10.02 37.20 5.10
CA ASN A 432 -9.83 36.05 5.98
C ASN A 432 -8.44 35.46 5.79
N PHE A 433 -7.78 35.13 6.90
CA PHE A 433 -6.49 34.47 6.91
C PHE A 433 -6.67 33.14 7.63
N ALA A 434 -6.29 32.03 7.00
CA ALA A 434 -6.50 30.70 7.55
C ALA A 434 -5.22 29.86 7.48
N LEU A 435 -5.09 28.95 8.44
CA LEU A 435 -4.10 27.88 8.43
C LEU A 435 -4.84 26.55 8.48
N ASP A 436 -4.61 25.73 7.47
CA ASP A 436 -5.29 24.46 7.24
C ASP A 436 -4.30 23.30 7.32
N PHE A 437 -4.68 22.22 7.99
CA PHE A 437 -3.94 20.96 8.06
C PHE A 437 -4.88 19.80 7.79
N PHE A 438 -4.59 18.97 6.79
CA PHE A 438 -5.43 17.81 6.46
C PHE A 438 -4.68 16.76 5.65
N GLN A 439 -5.22 15.55 5.69
CA GLN A 439 -4.94 14.50 4.72
C GLN A 439 -6.15 14.36 3.80
N VAL A 440 -5.92 14.25 2.49
CA VAL A 440 -7.00 14.09 1.50
C VAL A 440 -7.75 12.79 1.79
N GLY A 441 -9.07 12.87 1.86
CA GLY A 441 -9.91 11.72 2.22
C GLY A 441 -10.13 11.56 3.73
N SER A 442 -9.65 12.49 4.56
CA SER A 442 -9.85 12.45 6.01
C SER A 442 -10.31 13.81 6.59
N MET A 443 -10.42 13.85 7.92
CA MET A 443 -10.75 15.07 8.68
C MET A 443 -9.55 16.01 8.79
N GLY A 444 -9.77 17.26 8.42
CA GLY A 444 -8.85 18.38 8.53
C GLY A 444 -9.24 19.39 9.60
N TYR A 445 -8.26 20.22 9.96
CA TYR A 445 -8.39 21.28 10.96
C TYR A 445 -8.09 22.64 10.35
N ARG A 446 -8.82 23.66 10.78
CA ARG A 446 -8.67 25.06 10.37
C ARG A 446 -8.52 25.95 11.59
N THR A 447 -7.59 26.88 11.52
CA THR A 447 -7.60 28.08 12.37
C THR A 447 -7.68 29.30 11.48
N GLN A 448 -8.55 30.26 11.79
CA GLN A 448 -8.77 31.42 10.93
C GLN A 448 -8.97 32.73 11.70
N PHE A 449 -8.60 33.83 11.05
CA PHE A 449 -8.88 35.20 11.47
C PHE A 449 -9.58 35.95 10.34
N THR A 450 -10.75 36.52 10.61
CA THR A 450 -11.50 37.36 9.68
C THR A 450 -11.44 38.81 10.13
N TYR A 451 -11.11 39.71 9.21
CA TYR A 451 -11.15 41.15 9.38
C TYR A 451 -12.19 41.77 8.45
N ILE A 452 -13.09 42.59 9.03
CA ILE A 452 -14.08 43.38 8.31
C ILE A 452 -13.60 44.84 8.45
N PRO A 453 -13.12 45.47 7.36
CA PRO A 453 -12.62 46.82 7.39
C PRO A 453 -13.73 47.81 7.76
N GLU A 454 -13.31 49.01 8.13
CA GLU A 454 -14.22 50.10 8.46
C GLU A 454 -15.04 50.51 7.24
N ILE A 455 -16.35 50.62 7.44
CA ILE A 455 -17.32 51.06 6.45
C ILE A 455 -18.07 52.24 7.05
N ASN A 456 -18.04 53.38 6.36
CA ASN A 456 -18.82 54.57 6.73
C ASN A 456 -20.23 54.48 6.13
N ASN A 457 -21.25 54.92 6.86
CA ASN A 457 -22.63 54.97 6.35
C ASN A 457 -22.94 56.20 5.47
N GLY A 458 -21.94 57.04 5.15
CA GLY A 458 -22.11 58.34 4.50
C GLY A 458 -22.56 59.46 5.45
N ASP A 459 -22.39 59.27 6.75
CA ASP A 459 -22.76 60.19 7.83
C ASP A 459 -21.80 59.93 9.02
N ARG A 460 -22.25 60.16 10.25
CA ARG A 460 -21.46 60.06 11.47
C ARG A 460 -21.17 58.65 12.00
N PHE A 461 -21.51 57.57 11.29
CA PHE A 461 -21.31 56.21 11.80
C PHE A 461 -20.35 55.37 10.95
N ASP A 462 -19.41 54.71 11.63
CA ASP A 462 -18.46 53.76 11.05
C ASP A 462 -18.63 52.38 11.68
N LEU A 463 -18.60 51.33 10.85
CA LEU A 463 -18.76 49.94 11.28
C LEU A 463 -17.57 49.10 10.86
N LYS A 464 -16.98 48.37 11.80
CA LYS A 464 -15.88 47.42 11.56
C LYS A 464 -16.01 46.18 12.43
N GLY A 465 -15.21 45.16 12.16
CA GLY A 465 -15.16 44.00 13.04
C GLY A 465 -14.04 43.04 12.76
N TRP A 466 -13.89 42.09 13.67
CA TRP A 466 -12.92 41.00 13.55
C TRP A 466 -13.50 39.74 14.17
N ARG A 467 -13.01 38.57 13.73
CA ARG A 467 -13.36 37.26 14.28
C ARG A 467 -12.16 36.32 14.25
N PHE A 468 -12.02 35.52 15.28
CA PHE A 468 -11.12 34.37 15.33
C PHE A 468 -11.96 33.09 15.34
N GLY A 469 -11.51 32.05 14.68
CA GLY A 469 -12.24 30.79 14.64
C GLY A 469 -11.37 29.57 14.46
N MET A 470 -11.94 28.44 14.85
CA MET A 470 -11.38 27.11 14.65
C MET A 470 -12.45 26.24 14.00
N GLY A 471 -12.06 25.32 13.14
CA GLY A 471 -13.00 24.49 12.41
C GLY A 471 -12.47 23.11 12.08
N GLN A 472 -13.41 22.24 11.74
CA GLN A 472 -13.14 20.89 11.24
C GLN A 472 -13.87 20.71 9.92
N TYR A 473 -13.22 20.04 8.98
CA TYR A 473 -13.77 19.78 7.65
C TYR A 473 -13.32 18.43 7.14
N TYR A 474 -14.17 17.76 6.38
CA TYR A 474 -13.81 16.54 5.67
C TYR A 474 -13.36 16.89 4.25
N THR A 475 -12.26 16.30 3.79
CA THR A 475 -11.73 16.56 2.44
C THR A 475 -11.95 15.41 1.48
N LEU A 476 -12.27 15.76 0.24
CA LEU A 476 -12.42 14.84 -0.89
C LEU A 476 -11.70 15.42 -2.09
N GLY A 477 -10.93 14.60 -2.80
CA GLY A 477 -10.21 15.09 -3.97
C GLY A 477 -9.00 14.25 -4.36
N ASN A 478 -8.07 14.89 -5.05
CA ASN A 478 -6.79 14.34 -5.46
C ASN A 478 -5.70 15.40 -5.31
N LYS A 479 -4.47 15.08 -5.72
CA LYS A 479 -3.32 15.99 -5.60
C LYS A 479 -3.47 17.35 -6.31
N TRP A 480 -4.42 17.54 -7.21
CA TRP A 480 -4.61 18.82 -7.91
C TRP A 480 -5.86 19.55 -7.45
N PHE A 481 -6.92 18.82 -7.13
CA PHE A 481 -8.22 19.40 -6.82
C PHE A 481 -8.79 18.80 -5.54
N THR A 482 -9.11 19.66 -4.58
CA THR A 482 -9.68 19.28 -3.28
C THR A 482 -10.96 20.05 -3.02
N SER A 483 -11.97 19.34 -2.52
CA SER A 483 -13.18 19.90 -1.95
C SER A 483 -13.18 19.63 -0.44
N ALA A 484 -13.57 20.61 0.35
CA ALA A 484 -13.63 20.52 1.80
C ALA A 484 -15.00 20.97 2.30
N PHE A 485 -15.69 20.10 3.04
CA PHE A 485 -16.97 20.41 3.67
C PHE A 485 -16.83 20.39 5.18
N GLY A 486 -17.18 21.48 5.86
CA GLY A 486 -16.92 21.58 7.29
C GLY A 486 -17.76 22.59 8.03
N ILE A 487 -17.40 22.75 9.31
CA ILE A 487 -18.02 23.71 10.22
C ILE A 487 -16.93 24.44 11.00
N ASP A 488 -16.99 25.77 10.96
CA ASP A 488 -16.12 26.63 11.77
C ASP A 488 -16.91 27.21 12.95
N PHE A 489 -16.27 27.29 14.11
CA PHE A 489 -16.74 27.98 15.30
C PHE A 489 -15.95 29.27 15.43
N THR A 490 -16.64 30.42 15.43
CA THR A 490 -15.95 31.72 15.50
C THR A 490 -16.46 32.58 16.64
N TYR A 491 -15.55 33.34 17.23
CA TYR A 491 -15.81 34.40 18.18
C TYR A 491 -15.19 35.70 17.68
N GLY A 492 -15.89 36.81 17.85
CA GLY A 492 -15.33 38.11 17.58
C GLY A 492 -16.24 39.24 17.98
N GLN A 493 -16.01 40.42 17.41
CA GLN A 493 -16.70 41.63 17.79
C GLN A 493 -16.90 42.55 16.59
N MET A 494 -18.09 43.13 16.52
CA MET A 494 -18.41 44.25 15.64
C MET A 494 -18.40 45.53 16.46
N ALA A 495 -17.80 46.59 15.93
CA ALA A 495 -17.73 47.90 16.55
C ALA A 495 -18.39 48.94 15.65
N LEU A 496 -19.34 49.68 16.22
CA LEU A 496 -20.00 50.82 15.59
C LEU A 496 -19.50 52.08 16.31
N THR A 497 -18.82 52.95 15.57
CA THR A 497 -18.31 54.23 16.05
C THR A 497 -19.28 55.33 15.62
N GLU A 498 -19.66 56.22 16.52
CA GLU A 498 -20.41 57.44 16.24
C GLU A 498 -19.52 58.67 16.48
N LEU A 499 -19.48 59.59 15.53
CA LEU A 499 -18.75 60.86 15.61
C LEU A 499 -19.73 62.01 15.82
N THR A 500 -19.57 62.81 16.89
CA THR A 500 -20.48 63.95 17.14
C THR A 500 -19.73 65.26 17.31
N ASP A 501 -20.24 66.31 16.65
CA ASP A 501 -19.77 67.68 16.74
C ASP A 501 -20.32 68.34 18.02
N ASN A 502 -19.86 67.92 19.19
CA ASN A 502 -20.19 68.61 20.45
C ASN A 502 -18.98 68.64 21.38
N THR A 503 -18.45 69.82 21.69
CA THR A 503 -17.35 70.00 22.65
C THR A 503 -17.87 69.84 24.09
N VAL A 504 -18.05 68.61 24.57
CA VAL A 504 -18.33 68.31 25.98
C VAL A 504 -17.06 67.72 26.62
N PRO A 505 -16.58 68.19 27.79
CA PRO A 505 -15.19 67.97 28.23
C PRO A 505 -14.83 66.55 28.73
N ASN A 506 -15.75 65.58 28.69
CA ASN A 506 -15.59 64.29 29.39
C ASN A 506 -15.78 63.04 28.49
N LEU A 507 -15.64 63.16 27.17
CA LEU A 507 -15.69 62.03 26.22
C LEU A 507 -14.36 61.88 25.48
N ILE A 508 -14.07 60.67 24.98
CA ILE A 508 -12.89 60.41 24.14
C ILE A 508 -13.01 61.26 22.87
N GLN A 509 -12.01 62.11 22.62
CA GLN A 509 -11.99 63.00 21.46
C GLN A 509 -11.03 62.50 20.38
N SER A 510 -11.47 62.56 19.12
CA SER A 510 -10.63 62.40 17.94
C SER A 510 -10.95 63.53 16.97
N ASN A 511 -9.93 64.25 16.49
CA ASN A 511 -10.09 65.40 15.59
C ASN A 511 -11.13 66.44 16.06
N SER A 512 -11.19 66.72 17.38
CA SER A 512 -12.14 67.66 18.00
C SER A 512 -13.62 67.23 17.95
N GLN A 513 -13.92 65.96 17.65
CA GLN A 513 -15.24 65.34 17.73
C GLN A 513 -15.31 64.35 18.89
N ASN A 514 -16.48 64.23 19.53
CA ASN A 514 -16.72 63.17 20.52
C ASN A 514 -16.91 61.84 19.80
N VAL A 515 -16.24 60.80 20.30
CA VAL A 515 -16.30 59.45 19.76
C VAL A 515 -17.04 58.53 20.73
N ILE A 516 -18.12 57.92 20.26
CA ILE A 516 -18.88 56.91 21.01
C ILE A 516 -18.71 55.56 20.31
N ILE A 517 -18.25 54.54 21.02
CA ILE A 517 -18.00 53.20 20.44
C ILE A 517 -18.94 52.18 21.06
N TYR A 518 -19.83 51.63 20.23
CA TYR A 518 -20.69 50.52 20.55
C TYR A 518 -20.06 49.20 20.10
N LYS A 519 -20.11 48.17 20.96
CA LYS A 519 -19.54 46.84 20.67
C LYS A 519 -20.62 45.76 20.70
N ASN A 520 -20.60 44.84 19.75
CA ASN A 520 -21.50 43.68 19.68
C ASN A 520 -20.67 42.41 19.48
N ASP A 521 -20.69 41.53 20.48
CA ASP A 521 -19.97 40.26 20.43
C ASP A 521 -20.69 39.31 19.47
N VAL A 522 -19.92 38.63 18.62
CA VAL A 522 -20.42 37.67 17.63
C VAL A 522 -19.86 36.31 17.96
N PHE A 523 -20.75 35.35 18.18
CA PHE A 523 -20.41 33.94 18.28
C PHE A 523 -21.17 33.24 17.16
N SER A 524 -20.46 32.54 16.28
CA SER A 524 -21.09 31.94 15.10
C SER A 524 -20.67 30.49 14.85
N LEU A 525 -21.63 29.74 14.33
CA LEU A 525 -21.40 28.46 13.65
C LEU A 525 -21.40 28.71 12.14
N ASP A 526 -20.40 28.22 11.43
CA ASP A 526 -20.22 28.48 10.00
C ASP A 526 -20.07 27.16 9.22
N PRO A 527 -21.17 26.50 8.85
CA PRO A 527 -21.13 25.45 7.85
C PRO A 527 -20.66 26.03 6.50
N ASN A 528 -19.60 25.44 5.95
CA ASN A 528 -18.93 25.96 4.77
C ASN A 528 -18.47 24.85 3.81
N LEU A 529 -18.33 25.25 2.55
CA LEU A 529 -17.76 24.47 1.45
C LEU A 529 -16.59 25.25 0.86
N GLU A 530 -15.48 24.57 0.64
CA GLU A 530 -14.32 25.12 -0.05
C GLU A 530 -13.87 24.22 -1.19
N LEU A 531 -13.49 24.85 -2.29
CA LEU A 531 -12.86 24.22 -3.44
C LEU A 531 -11.45 24.77 -3.58
N ARG A 532 -10.50 23.88 -3.85
CA ARG A 532 -9.08 24.21 -3.96
C ARG A 532 -8.46 23.58 -5.19
N LEU A 533 -7.70 24.39 -5.93
CA LEU A 533 -6.82 23.95 -7.00
C LEU A 533 -5.36 24.13 -6.54
N THR A 534 -4.69 23.02 -6.26
CA THR A 534 -3.36 22.97 -5.61
C THR A 534 -2.25 22.72 -6.62
N PHE A 535 -1.29 23.63 -6.71
CA PHE A 535 0.00 23.46 -7.40
C PHE A 535 1.11 23.20 -6.36
N PRO A 536 2.37 22.90 -6.74
CA PRO A 536 3.40 22.51 -5.78
C PRO A 536 3.64 23.48 -4.61
N ILE A 537 3.47 24.79 -4.82
CA ILE A 537 3.74 25.83 -3.80
C ILE A 537 2.52 26.73 -3.56
N ILE A 538 1.63 26.86 -4.55
CA ILE A 538 0.52 27.81 -4.53
C ILE A 538 -0.79 27.09 -4.78
N SER A 539 -1.84 27.51 -4.08
CA SER A 539 -3.21 27.05 -4.32
C SER A 539 -4.17 28.20 -4.56
N PHE A 540 -5.19 27.97 -5.38
CA PHE A 540 -6.33 28.87 -5.55
C PHE A 540 -7.56 28.30 -4.85
N ASN A 541 -8.22 29.11 -4.04
CA ASN A 541 -9.32 28.67 -3.19
C ASN A 541 -10.59 29.44 -3.51
N PHE A 542 -11.72 28.76 -3.42
CA PHE A 542 -13.05 29.36 -3.45
C PHE A 542 -13.86 28.82 -2.27
N LYS A 543 -14.29 29.70 -1.37
CA LYS A 543 -15.03 29.34 -0.16
C LYS A 543 -16.40 30.00 -0.14
N ALA A 544 -17.43 29.23 0.20
CA ALA A 544 -18.77 29.74 0.44
C ALA A 544 -19.34 29.11 1.70
N GLY A 545 -20.15 29.85 2.44
CA GLY A 545 -20.70 29.38 3.70
C GLY A 545 -21.81 30.28 4.22
N TYR A 546 -22.28 29.95 5.42
CA TYR A 546 -23.31 30.73 6.10
C TYR A 546 -22.97 30.89 7.59
N ASP A 547 -22.62 32.11 7.99
CA ASP A 547 -22.43 32.44 9.40
C ASP A 547 -23.78 32.42 10.13
N LEU A 548 -23.94 31.53 11.09
CA LEU A 548 -25.06 31.52 12.03
C LEU A 548 -24.64 32.20 13.32
N ASP A 549 -24.84 33.52 13.41
CA ASP A 549 -24.69 34.26 14.65
C ASP A 549 -25.71 33.81 15.72
N ILE A 550 -25.19 33.15 16.74
CA ILE A 550 -25.89 32.61 17.90
C ILE A 550 -25.61 33.41 19.18
N SER A 551 -25.05 34.61 19.05
CA SER A 551 -24.78 35.50 20.18
C SER A 551 -26.04 36.17 20.73
N GLY A 552 -25.87 36.97 21.79
CA GLY A 552 -26.93 37.81 22.36
C GLY A 552 -27.38 38.96 21.45
N LYS A 553 -26.62 39.30 20.39
CA LYS A 553 -26.96 40.28 19.34
C LYS A 553 -27.14 41.71 19.85
N ARG A 554 -26.47 42.11 20.94
CA ARG A 554 -26.69 43.40 21.62
C ARG A 554 -25.46 44.30 21.51
N TRP A 555 -25.73 45.59 21.28
CA TRP A 555 -24.73 46.64 21.35
C TRP A 555 -24.48 47.06 22.81
N ARG A 556 -23.20 47.20 23.18
CA ARG A 556 -22.76 47.65 24.52
C ARG A 556 -21.98 48.94 24.39
N LEU A 557 -22.26 49.88 25.28
CA LEU A 557 -21.51 51.13 25.42
C LEU A 557 -20.65 51.00 26.68
N ASP A 558 -19.33 51.09 26.53
CA ASP A 558 -18.38 51.09 27.65
C ASP A 558 -18.56 49.90 28.64
N GLY A 559 -18.78 48.70 28.08
CA GLY A 559 -19.00 47.46 28.84
C GLY A 559 -20.38 47.31 29.48
N LYS A 560 -21.22 48.35 29.47
CA LYS A 560 -22.60 48.31 29.97
C LYS A 560 -23.57 47.98 28.83
N MET A 561 -24.54 47.11 29.11
CA MET A 561 -25.60 46.79 28.15
C MET A 561 -26.48 48.03 27.95
N ASN A 562 -26.57 48.51 26.71
CA ASN A 562 -27.48 49.59 26.33
C ASN A 562 -28.55 49.02 25.37
N GLU A 563 -29.80 49.45 25.49
CA GLU A 563 -30.90 48.97 24.63
C GLU A 563 -30.94 49.72 23.28
N PHE A 564 -29.81 49.81 22.57
CA PHE A 564 -29.76 50.53 21.29
C PHE A 564 -30.56 49.80 20.20
N THR A 565 -30.20 48.56 19.89
CA THR A 565 -30.96 47.66 19.00
C THR A 565 -30.39 46.24 19.08
N LYS A 566 -31.16 45.24 18.63
CA LYS A 566 -30.67 43.86 18.47
C LYS A 566 -30.23 43.63 17.02
N THR A 567 -28.94 43.49 16.77
CA THR A 567 -28.37 43.29 15.43
C THR A 567 -27.70 41.92 15.35
N SER A 568 -28.18 41.09 14.43
CA SER A 568 -27.55 39.81 14.12
C SER A 568 -26.57 39.95 12.97
N PHE A 569 -25.44 39.27 13.08
CA PHE A 569 -24.43 39.18 12.03
C PHE A 569 -24.44 37.82 11.33
N SER A 570 -25.61 37.18 11.25
CA SER A 570 -25.79 36.04 10.36
C SER A 570 -25.70 36.47 8.91
N ALA A 571 -24.90 35.77 8.11
CA ALA A 571 -24.69 36.12 6.71
C ALA A 571 -24.24 34.92 5.87
N PRO A 572 -24.82 34.74 4.66
CA PRO A 572 -24.11 33.99 3.62
C PRO A 572 -22.89 34.80 3.19
N TYR A 573 -21.86 34.08 2.75
CA TYR A 573 -20.67 34.69 2.19
C TYR A 573 -20.10 33.89 1.03
N ILE A 574 -19.32 34.60 0.20
CA ILE A 574 -18.49 34.04 -0.85
C ILE A 574 -17.12 34.70 -0.80
N GLN A 575 -16.07 33.91 -0.95
CA GLN A 575 -14.69 34.36 -0.87
C GLN A 575 -13.83 33.61 -1.90
N ALA A 576 -12.87 34.34 -2.47
CA ALA A 576 -11.80 33.76 -3.26
C ALA A 576 -10.47 34.00 -2.52
N GLY A 577 -9.56 33.05 -2.58
CA GLY A 577 -8.30 33.13 -1.87
C GLY A 577 -7.13 32.47 -2.58
N ILE A 578 -5.96 32.73 -2.05
CA ILE A 578 -4.70 32.10 -2.44
C ILE A 578 -4.04 31.49 -1.21
N SER A 579 -3.35 30.37 -1.37
CA SER A 579 -2.54 29.77 -0.30
C SER A 579 -1.12 29.55 -0.75
N LEU A 580 -0.20 29.67 0.21
CA LEU A 580 1.07 28.96 0.15
C LEU A 580 0.87 27.58 0.77
N ASN A 581 1.32 26.54 0.07
CA ASN A 581 1.11 25.17 0.50
C ASN A 581 2.39 24.34 0.58
N TYR A 582 2.39 23.41 1.52
CA TYR A 582 3.33 22.30 1.60
C TYR A 582 2.55 21.00 1.40
N LYS A 583 3.14 20.07 0.64
CA LYS A 583 2.51 18.79 0.27
C LYS A 583 3.50 17.65 0.44
N ARG A 584 3.07 16.60 1.12
CA ARG A 584 3.75 15.32 1.22
C ARG A 584 2.85 14.24 0.62
N ILE A 585 3.43 13.38 -0.21
CA ILE A 585 2.75 12.25 -0.85
C ILE A 585 3.50 11.00 -0.40
N GLU A 586 2.82 10.13 0.34
CA GLU A 586 3.36 8.86 0.86
C GLU A 586 2.74 7.66 0.14
#